data_AF-A0A9X3WTT5-F1
#
_entry.id   AF-A0A9X3WTT5-F1
#
_cell.length_a   1.000
_cell.length_b   1.000
_cell.length_c   1.000
_cell.angle_alpha   90.00
_cell.angle_beta   90.00
_cell.angle_gamma   90.00
#
_symmetry.space_group_name_H-M   'P 1'
#
loop_
_entity.id
_entity.type
_entity.pdbx_description
1 polymer ?
#
loop_
_entity_poly.entity_id
_entity_poly.type
_entity_poly.pdbx_seq_one_letter_code
_entity_poly.pdbx_strand_id
1 'polypeptide(L)' 'MGFKGFIRFNSINVNSIDENSGIFTGNNNQYNWSSHSKENSGFGTIKGKRNLVIRPYNIVIDPDQIDNPNGSFRRTV' A
#
# COMPACT_ATOMS: atom_id res chain seq x y z
N MET A 1 -31.71 19.84 24.29
CA MET A 1 -30.82 18.73 24.72
C MET A 1 -30.85 17.70 23.61
N GLY A 2 -29.83 17.64 22.77
CA GLY A 2 -29.82 16.77 21.58
C GLY A 2 -29.43 15.34 21.93
N PHE A 3 -30.19 14.35 21.45
CA PHE A 3 -29.79 12.95 21.56
C PHE A 3 -28.55 12.71 20.69
N LYS A 4 -27.44 12.37 21.33
CA LYS A 4 -26.24 11.90 20.65
C LYS A 4 -26.42 10.40 20.42
N GLY A 5 -26.72 10.00 19.18
CA GLY A 5 -26.79 8.59 18.81
C GLY A 5 -25.43 7.92 18.97
N PHE A 6 -25.40 6.74 19.59
CA PHE A 6 -24.20 5.92 19.70
C PHE A 6 -24.12 4.98 18.51
N ILE A 7 -23.00 4.99 17.80
CA ILE A 7 -22.69 3.96 16.81
C ILE A 7 -22.15 2.75 17.57
N ARG A 8 -22.89 1.64 17.57
CA ARG A 8 -22.47 0.36 18.15
C ARG A 8 -22.36 -0.67 17.05
N PHE A 9 -21.15 -1.18 16.85
CA PHE A 9 -20.91 -2.33 15.99
C PHE A 9 -20.87 -3.59 16.87
N ASN A 10 -21.58 -4.65 16.50
CA ASN A 10 -21.44 -5.94 17.16
C ASN A 10 -20.05 -6.54 16.89
N SER A 11 -19.57 -6.42 15.64
CA SER A 11 -18.23 -6.86 15.24
C SER A 11 -17.78 -6.12 13.98
N ILE A 12 -16.49 -5.85 13.86
CA ILE A 12 -15.84 -5.53 12.58
C ILE A 12 -15.08 -6.80 12.19
N ASN A 13 -15.53 -7.48 11.14
CA ASN A 13 -14.84 -8.66 10.61
C ASN A 13 -14.06 -8.26 9.36
N VAL A 14 -12.76 -8.52 9.39
CA VAL A 14 -11.81 -8.13 8.36
C VAL A 14 -11.09 -9.38 7.89
N ASN A 15 -11.47 -9.87 6.71
CA ASN A 15 -10.90 -11.10 6.17
C ASN A 15 -9.50 -10.88 5.58
N SER A 16 -9.23 -9.68 5.05
CA SER A 16 -7.92 -9.28 4.57
C SER A 16 -7.83 -7.76 4.51
N ILE A 17 -6.63 -7.25 4.77
CA ILE A 17 -6.19 -5.89 4.43
C ILE A 17 -4.90 -6.02 3.62
N ASP A 18 -4.64 -5.06 2.75
CA ASP A 18 -3.45 -5.05 1.91
C ASP A 18 -2.61 -3.79 2.20
N GLU A 19 -1.54 -3.59 1.44
CA GLU A 19 -0.66 -2.43 1.58
C GLU A 19 -1.44 -1.10 1.60
N ASN A 20 -0.97 -0.16 2.43
CA ASN A 20 -1.62 1.15 2.64
C ASN A 20 -3.10 1.10 3.12
N SER A 21 -3.46 0.11 3.92
CA SER A 21 -4.82 -0.01 4.46
C SER A 21 -4.94 0.40 5.92
N GLY A 22 -6.13 0.85 6.33
CA GLY A 22 -6.45 1.17 7.71
C GLY A 22 -7.96 1.14 7.97
N ILE A 23 -8.35 0.82 9.21
CA ILE A 23 -9.75 0.75 9.63
C ILE A 23 -9.94 1.74 10.77
N PHE A 24 -10.80 2.74 10.57
CA PHE A 24 -11.01 3.83 11.51
C PHE A 24 -12.48 3.90 11.91
N THR A 25 -12.76 3.98 13.21
CA THR A 25 -14.11 4.02 13.78
C THR A 25 -14.24 5.10 14.84
N GLY A 26 -15.40 5.77 14.91
CA GLY A 26 -15.62 6.94 15.76
C GLY A 26 -15.22 8.26 15.07
N ASN A 27 -14.87 9.27 15.87
CA ASN A 27 -14.35 10.55 15.37
C ASN A 27 -12.84 10.43 15.12
N ASN A 28 -12.43 10.51 13.86
CA ASN A 28 -11.04 10.30 13.47
C ASN A 28 -10.56 11.37 12.49
N ASN A 29 -9.25 11.57 12.48
CA ASN A 29 -8.61 12.53 11.61
C ASN A 29 -7.24 12.00 11.13
N GLN A 30 -7.15 11.58 9.87
CA GLN A 30 -5.93 11.03 9.28
C GLN A 30 -5.18 12.11 8.48
N TYR A 31 -4.64 13.11 9.19
CA TYR A 31 -3.81 14.12 8.54
C TYR A 31 -2.46 13.54 8.10
N ASN A 32 -1.99 13.98 6.94
CA ASN A 32 -0.71 13.57 6.34
C ASN A 32 -0.56 12.05 6.14
N TRP A 33 -1.69 11.35 5.96
CA TRP A 33 -1.65 9.95 5.54
C TRP A 33 -1.03 9.87 4.15
N SER A 34 0.08 9.17 4.02
CA SER A 34 0.72 8.93 2.73
C SER A 34 1.33 7.54 2.72
N SER A 35 1.31 6.90 1.56
CA SER A 35 2.03 5.67 1.29
C SER A 35 2.71 5.78 -0.04
N HIS A 36 3.85 5.10 -0.13
CA HIS A 36 4.77 5.19 -1.22
C HIS A 36 5.32 3.79 -1.46
N SER A 37 5.18 3.31 -2.68
CA SER A 37 5.64 1.98 -3.08
C SER A 37 6.43 2.10 -4.37
N LYS A 38 7.48 1.30 -4.48
CA LYS A 38 8.21 1.07 -5.72
C LYS A 38 8.43 -0.43 -5.85
N GLU A 39 8.15 -0.96 -7.03
CA GLU A 39 8.34 -2.38 -7.33
C GLU A 39 9.07 -2.51 -8.66
N ASN A 40 10.24 -3.16 -8.61
CA ASN A 40 11.05 -3.48 -9.79
C ASN A 40 11.22 -5.00 -9.84
N SER A 41 10.46 -5.67 -10.70
CA SER A 41 10.51 -7.13 -10.80
C SER A 41 10.85 -7.57 -12.21
N GLY A 42 11.99 -8.26 -12.36
CA GLY A 42 12.41 -8.77 -13.66
C GLY A 42 11.58 -9.94 -14.13
N PHE A 43 11.08 -10.74 -13.18
CA PHE A 43 10.36 -11.96 -13.48
C PHE A 43 8.97 -12.03 -12.83
N GLY A 44 8.70 -11.18 -11.86
CA GLY A 44 7.42 -11.19 -11.14
C GLY A 44 7.28 -12.38 -10.20
N THR A 45 6.04 -12.71 -9.92
CA THR A 45 5.66 -13.74 -8.96
C THR A 45 5.06 -14.96 -9.66
N ILE A 46 5.47 -16.15 -9.24
CA ILE A 46 4.88 -17.42 -9.66
C ILE A 46 4.19 -18.07 -8.47
N LYS A 47 2.87 -18.27 -8.57
CA LYS A 47 2.05 -18.86 -7.51
C LYS A 47 1.17 -19.97 -8.07
N GLY A 48 0.80 -20.95 -7.24
CA GLY A 48 0.02 -22.13 -7.65
C GLY A 48 0.85 -23.42 -7.72
N LYS A 49 0.23 -24.52 -8.19
CA LYS A 49 0.87 -25.85 -8.28
C LYS A 49 1.22 -26.17 -9.73
N ARG A 50 2.28 -26.99 -9.93
CA ARG A 50 2.78 -27.43 -11.24
C ARG A 50 3.26 -26.29 -12.15
N ASN A 51 3.85 -25.26 -11.57
CA ASN A 51 4.52 -24.22 -12.34
C ASN A 51 5.87 -24.73 -12.83
N LEU A 52 6.14 -24.59 -14.13
CA LEU A 52 7.40 -24.93 -14.75
C LEU A 52 7.92 -23.71 -15.50
N VAL A 53 9.15 -23.31 -15.20
CA VAL A 53 9.82 -22.21 -15.87
C VAL A 53 11.17 -22.68 -16.34
N ILE A 54 11.42 -22.55 -17.64
CA ILE A 54 12.66 -22.99 -18.27
C ILE A 54 13.25 -21.80 -19.01
N ARG A 55 14.48 -21.45 -18.64
CA ARG A 55 15.32 -20.39 -19.24
C ARG A 55 14.70 -18.97 -19.19
N PRO A 56 14.20 -18.50 -18.03
CA PRO A 56 13.84 -17.10 -17.91
C PRO A 56 15.12 -16.26 -17.90
N TYR A 57 15.23 -15.28 -18.80
CA TYR A 57 16.32 -14.31 -18.80
C TYR A 57 15.70 -12.93 -18.68
N ASN A 58 15.96 -12.26 -17.55
CA ASN A 58 15.35 -10.98 -17.25
C ASN A 58 16.42 -9.97 -16.87
N ILE A 59 16.31 -8.76 -17.41
CA ILE A 59 17.14 -7.63 -17.07
C ILE A 59 16.19 -6.53 -16.61
N VAL A 60 16.42 -6.00 -15.41
CA VAL A 60 15.75 -4.79 -14.92
C VAL A 60 16.78 -3.69 -14.89
N ILE A 61 16.61 -2.69 -15.75
CA ILE A 61 17.43 -1.48 -15.77
C ILE A 61 16.53 -0.34 -15.33
N ASP A 62 16.91 0.30 -14.24
CA ASP A 62 16.23 1.48 -13.70
C ASP A 62 17.27 2.58 -13.45
N PRO A 63 17.58 3.40 -14.46
CA PRO A 63 18.64 4.40 -14.37
C PRO A 63 18.04 5.78 -14.08
N ASP A 64 17.66 6.01 -12.82
CA ASP A 64 17.44 7.35 -12.27
C ASP A 64 18.45 7.67 -11.15
N GLN A 65 18.73 8.96 -10.91
CA GLN A 65 19.66 9.39 -9.84
C GLN A 65 18.99 9.42 -8.45
N ILE A 66 17.67 9.31 -8.37
CA ILE A 66 16.88 9.41 -7.13
C ILE A 66 15.88 8.27 -7.09
N ASP A 67 16.23 7.19 -6.40
CA ASP A 67 15.30 6.09 -6.09
C ASP A 67 14.37 6.51 -4.95
N ASN A 68 13.31 7.28 -5.24
CA ASN A 68 12.28 7.51 -4.23
C ASN A 68 10.92 7.87 -4.81
N PRO A 69 9.83 7.15 -4.45
CA PRO A 69 8.46 7.62 -4.64
C PRO A 69 8.13 9.00 -3.99
N ASN A 70 9.03 9.56 -3.16
CA ASN A 70 8.96 10.92 -2.60
C ASN A 70 9.94 11.93 -3.23
N GLY A 71 10.50 11.69 -4.41
CA GLY A 71 11.53 12.53 -5.06
C GLY A 71 11.08 13.92 -5.55
N SER A 72 10.32 14.68 -4.77
CA SER A 72 10.19 16.13 -4.97
C SER A 72 10.99 16.87 -3.90
N PHE A 73 11.96 17.68 -4.33
CA PHE A 73 12.65 18.61 -3.45
C PHE A 73 11.61 19.50 -2.78
N ARG A 74 11.39 19.33 -1.48
CA ARG A 74 10.75 20.36 -0.66
C ARG A 74 11.67 21.59 -0.67
N ARG A 75 11.48 22.51 -1.62
CA ARG A 75 11.85 23.90 -1.41
C ARG A 75 10.73 24.53 -0.62
N THR A 76 10.91 24.62 0.69
CA THR A 76 10.26 25.66 1.47
C THR A 76 10.85 26.98 0.99
N VAL A 77 10.00 27.83 0.40
CA VAL A 77 10.15 29.29 0.44
C VAL A 77 8.88 29.84 1.07
#